data_AF-A0A409XRR1-F1
#
_entry.id   AF-A0A409XRR1-F1
#
_cell.length_a   1.000
_cell.length_b   1.000
_cell.length_c   1.000
_cell.angle_alpha   90.00
_cell.angle_beta   90.00
_cell.angle_gamma   90.00
#
_symmetry.space_group_name_H-M   'P 1'
#
loop_
_entity.id
_entity.type
_entity.pdbx_description
1 polymer ?
#
loop_
_entity_poly.entity_id
_entity_poly.type
_entity_poly.pdbx_seq_one_letter_code
_entity_poly.pdbx_strand_id
1 'polypeptide(L)'
;VLLLPVGYKRPEDVNFEIHLTLSFEAPNLDHFSITGFLKTGVLANVLWQTGYAAREGRFSLVWEIGSEESIIRLQSSYEQLLGPFPGIVEPEFYLNGKRIEQENPGGVVVNCAGAWKAFADRSSGTYDRDRQSSKTHQSASLSSLHINFRISLRPTSQLFATMASSSPIKVGFVGLSSTAGWASEALAPGLLQPSLREKFDLVAISTTSEASVKASVEKYTPAAGHPLKAYFGDVSKIASDPDVDLVAIAVKAPYHKDIALKVIEAKKDFFIEWPAGSSTKETEEIAEAARKQGVRSLVGLQGRHAVVIDKVKELIASGIIGTVRSTNVLAHVPRDANNHAPYSKESNTYILEKKNGVNILTVAVGHQLDTLTHVLGEFASLTATDAKFYPTVTIVTDDGKPTGKTFEAQCNDHFAITGFLKTGVLANVFWRTGYALKEGRHQFVWEIDGEEGTIRLESDHLLGAWPSIFEPDLYLNGKKVEFETPGNVVVSVGAAWKEFADGKGIYATIDDAVKHRRLIDAIELSAKEGRRVTF
;
A
#
# COMPACT_ATOMS: atom_id res chain seq x y z
N VAL A 1 -4.27 -9.55 -21.80
CA VAL A 1 -4.73 -8.37 -22.57
C VAL A 1 -4.87 -8.82 -24.01
N LEU A 2 -6.09 -8.81 -24.57
CA LEU A 2 -6.33 -9.11 -25.99
C LEU A 2 -6.56 -7.74 -26.69
N LEU A 3 -5.80 -7.42 -27.73
CA LEU A 3 -6.05 -6.24 -28.58
C LEU A 3 -6.62 -6.73 -29.91
N LEU A 4 -7.83 -6.29 -30.26
CA LEU A 4 -8.47 -6.59 -31.55
C LEU A 4 -8.33 -5.38 -32.49
N PRO A 5 -7.94 -5.57 -33.77
CA PRO A 5 -7.92 -4.49 -34.74
C PRO A 5 -9.34 -4.26 -35.26
N VAL A 6 -9.92 -3.09 -35.01
CA VAL A 6 -11.23 -2.71 -35.58
C VAL A 6 -11.01 -1.74 -36.73
N GLY A 7 -11.14 -2.26 -37.96
CA GLY A 7 -11.23 -1.47 -39.18
C GLY A 7 -12.66 -1.00 -39.42
N TYR A 8 -12.85 0.33 -39.43
CA TYR A 8 -13.93 1.11 -40.08
C TYR A 8 -15.37 0.59 -40.10
N LYS A 9 -16.19 1.06 -39.14
CA LYS A 9 -17.32 2.02 -39.27
C LYS A 9 -18.15 1.90 -38.00
N ARG A 10 -18.62 3.03 -37.45
CA ARG A 10 -19.41 3.08 -36.20
C ARG A 10 -20.68 2.21 -36.33
N PRO A 11 -20.98 1.40 -35.31
CA PRO A 11 -22.33 1.36 -34.77
C PRO A 11 -22.30 1.67 -33.28
N GLU A 12 -23.18 2.57 -32.88
CA GLU A 12 -23.56 2.78 -31.49
C GLU A 12 -24.28 1.50 -31.01
N ASP A 13 -23.99 1.09 -29.77
CA ASP A 13 -24.52 -0.10 -29.09
C ASP A 13 -24.23 -1.48 -29.71
N VAL A 14 -23.01 -2.00 -29.49
CA VAL A 14 -22.73 -3.44 -29.60
C VAL A 14 -22.43 -3.99 -28.21
N ASN A 15 -23.37 -4.76 -27.64
CA ASN A 15 -23.12 -5.57 -26.45
C ASN A 15 -22.36 -6.84 -26.88
N PHE A 16 -21.17 -7.06 -26.30
CA PHE A 16 -20.49 -8.34 -26.44
C PHE A 16 -20.87 -9.27 -25.29
N GLU A 17 -21.31 -10.46 -25.61
CA GLU A 17 -21.55 -11.53 -24.64
C GLU A 17 -20.43 -12.57 -24.80
N ILE A 18 -19.64 -12.78 -23.74
CA ILE A 18 -18.56 -13.78 -23.76
C ILE A 18 -19.10 -15.08 -23.21
N HIS A 19 -19.26 -16.08 -24.07
CA HIS A 19 -19.65 -17.44 -23.69
C HIS A 19 -18.40 -18.27 -23.43
N LEU A 20 -18.18 -18.65 -22.17
CA LEU A 20 -17.12 -19.57 -21.76
C LEU A 20 -17.73 -20.96 -21.57
N THR A 21 -17.51 -21.85 -22.55
CA THR A 21 -17.99 -23.24 -22.48
C THR A 21 -16.83 -24.17 -22.12
N LEU A 22 -16.82 -24.67 -20.89
CA LEU A 22 -15.95 -25.77 -20.46
C LEU A 22 -16.73 -27.08 -20.55
N SER A 23 -16.42 -27.92 -21.53
CA SER A 23 -17.03 -29.25 -21.69
C SER A 23 -16.01 -30.32 -21.32
N PHE A 24 -16.39 -31.21 -20.40
CA PHE A 24 -15.60 -32.38 -20.01
C PHE A 24 -16.40 -33.64 -20.35
N GLU A 25 -15.82 -34.56 -21.11
CA GLU A 25 -16.28 -35.94 -21.18
C GLU A 25 -15.23 -36.83 -20.51
N ALA A 26 -15.54 -37.33 -19.31
CA ALA A 26 -14.80 -38.45 -18.73
C ALA A 26 -15.82 -39.38 -18.03
N PRO A 27 -15.87 -40.68 -18.36
CA PRO A 27 -16.90 -41.57 -17.82
C PRO A 27 -16.83 -41.88 -16.32
N ASN A 28 -15.86 -41.35 -15.54
CA ASN A 28 -15.79 -41.53 -14.08
C ASN A 28 -14.91 -40.42 -13.45
N LEU A 29 -15.46 -39.22 -13.30
CA LEU A 29 -14.77 -38.05 -12.72
C LEU A 29 -15.16 -37.89 -11.24
N ASP A 30 -14.25 -38.27 -10.34
CA ASP A 30 -14.32 -37.89 -8.92
C ASP A 30 -13.41 -36.65 -8.69
N HIS A 31 -14.06 -35.48 -8.59
CA HIS A 31 -13.59 -34.15 -8.11
C HIS A 31 -13.14 -33.09 -9.14
N PHE A 32 -13.68 -31.86 -8.97
CA PHE A 32 -13.28 -30.57 -9.55
C PHE A 32 -13.16 -29.51 -8.43
N SER A 33 -12.44 -28.40 -8.66
CA SER A 33 -12.30 -27.26 -7.73
C SER A 33 -12.91 -25.98 -8.33
N ILE A 34 -13.73 -25.26 -7.56
CA ILE A 34 -14.13 -23.86 -7.83
C ILE A 34 -13.94 -23.06 -6.55
N THR A 35 -13.30 -21.89 -6.66
CA THR A 35 -13.20 -20.89 -5.60
C THR A 35 -14.03 -19.67 -6.02
N GLY A 36 -14.92 -19.17 -5.16
CA GLY A 36 -15.70 -17.97 -5.46
C GLY A 36 -16.34 -17.31 -4.23
N PHE A 37 -16.38 -15.99 -4.23
CA PHE A 37 -17.01 -15.15 -3.21
C PHE A 37 -18.50 -14.92 -3.52
N LEU A 38 -19.37 -14.95 -2.51
CA LEU A 38 -20.75 -14.44 -2.58
C LEU A 38 -20.98 -13.29 -1.60
N LYS A 39 -21.89 -12.38 -1.97
CA LYS A 39 -22.08 -11.06 -1.37
C LYS A 39 -22.88 -11.05 -0.05
N THR A 40 -23.08 -12.18 0.64
CA THR A 40 -24.01 -12.27 1.78
C THR A 40 -23.55 -13.06 3.03
N GLY A 41 -22.27 -13.40 3.19
CA GLY A 41 -21.68 -13.64 4.53
C GLY A 41 -22.07 -14.92 5.30
N VAL A 42 -21.82 -16.11 4.75
CA VAL A 42 -21.69 -17.35 5.54
C VAL A 42 -20.41 -18.09 5.14
N LEU A 43 -19.63 -18.54 6.13
CA LEU A 43 -18.39 -19.29 5.95
C LEU A 43 -18.65 -20.80 6.07
N ALA A 44 -18.20 -21.61 5.12
CA ALA A 44 -18.13 -23.05 5.27
C ALA A 44 -16.78 -23.53 4.73
N ASN A 45 -16.00 -24.19 5.59
CA ASN A 45 -14.78 -24.92 5.23
C ASN A 45 -15.06 -26.41 5.36
N VAL A 46 -14.70 -27.19 4.34
CA VAL A 46 -14.52 -28.64 4.47
C VAL A 46 -13.28 -29.04 3.67
N LEU A 47 -12.43 -29.88 4.26
CA LEU A 47 -11.10 -30.24 3.78
C LEU A 47 -11.05 -31.75 3.46
N TRP A 48 -10.23 -32.15 2.47
CA TRP A 48 -9.23 -33.26 2.51
C TRP A 48 -9.26 -34.42 1.46
N GLN A 49 -8.05 -34.75 0.92
CA GLN A 49 -7.37 -35.97 0.32
C GLN A 49 -8.15 -37.19 -0.25
N THR A 50 -7.67 -38.11 -1.12
CA THR A 50 -6.37 -38.59 -1.70
C THR A 50 -6.67 -39.42 -2.98
N GLY A 51 -5.65 -39.71 -3.84
CA GLY A 51 -5.42 -41.10 -4.32
C GLY A 51 -5.67 -41.49 -5.79
N TYR A 52 -4.57 -41.91 -6.45
CA TYR A 52 -4.43 -42.93 -7.52
C TYR A 52 -5.23 -42.87 -8.85
N ALA A 53 -4.44 -42.79 -9.92
CA ALA A 53 -4.57 -43.42 -11.24
C ALA A 53 -5.74 -43.00 -12.16
N ALA A 54 -5.44 -42.18 -13.16
CA ALA A 54 -6.17 -42.19 -14.43
C ALA A 54 -5.17 -42.31 -15.60
N ARG A 55 -5.31 -43.40 -16.35
CA ARG A 55 -4.65 -43.68 -17.63
C ARG A 55 -5.49 -43.05 -18.75
N GLU A 56 -4.80 -42.43 -19.71
CA GLU A 56 -5.26 -42.07 -21.07
C GLU A 56 -6.55 -41.24 -21.16
N GLY A 57 -6.38 -39.92 -21.28
CA GLY A 57 -7.43 -38.98 -21.70
C GLY A 57 -6.92 -38.07 -22.81
N ARG A 58 -7.69 -37.91 -23.89
CA ARG A 58 -7.50 -36.83 -24.86
C ARG A 58 -8.18 -35.58 -24.30
N PHE A 59 -7.47 -34.46 -24.28
CA PHE A 59 -8.02 -33.19 -23.83
C PHE A 59 -8.02 -32.20 -24.99
N SER A 60 -9.16 -31.54 -25.19
CA SER A 60 -9.32 -30.46 -26.16
C SER A 60 -9.78 -29.22 -25.42
N LEU A 61 -9.02 -28.14 -25.55
CA LEU A 61 -9.38 -26.83 -25.03
C LEU A 61 -9.91 -26.01 -26.21
N VAL A 62 -11.18 -25.60 -26.13
CA VAL A 62 -11.84 -24.81 -27.17
C VAL A 62 -12.15 -23.43 -26.61
N TRP A 63 -11.68 -22.40 -27.29
CA TRP A 63 -12.02 -21.01 -27.02
C TRP A 63 -12.87 -20.50 -28.17
N GLU A 64 -14.04 -19.95 -27.87
CA GLU A 64 -14.88 -19.26 -28.85
C GLU A 64 -15.05 -17.81 -28.44
N ILE A 65 -14.79 -16.92 -29.38
CA ILE A 65 -14.96 -15.48 -29.21
C ILE A 65 -15.74 -14.98 -30.41
N GLY A 66 -16.95 -14.46 -30.20
CA GLY A 66 -17.79 -14.01 -31.30
C GLY A 66 -18.94 -13.08 -30.91
N SER A 67 -19.53 -12.45 -31.92
CA SER A 67 -20.84 -11.79 -31.88
C SER A 67 -21.82 -12.55 -32.80
N GLU A 68 -23.10 -12.17 -32.84
CA GLU A 68 -24.14 -12.85 -33.65
C GLU A 68 -23.77 -13.01 -35.14
N GLU A 69 -22.87 -12.18 -35.67
CA GLU A 69 -22.48 -12.19 -37.09
C GLU A 69 -21.09 -12.78 -37.36
N SER A 70 -20.27 -13.11 -36.34
CA SER A 70 -18.92 -13.67 -36.55
C SER A 70 -18.39 -14.43 -35.34
N ILE A 71 -17.88 -15.64 -35.56
CA ILE A 71 -17.27 -16.49 -34.52
C ILE A 71 -15.83 -16.81 -34.89
N ILE A 72 -14.91 -16.49 -33.97
CA ILE A 72 -13.52 -16.92 -33.99
C ILE A 72 -13.40 -18.12 -33.04
N ARG A 73 -13.01 -19.27 -33.57
CA ARG A 73 -12.76 -20.49 -32.79
C ARG A 73 -11.26 -20.78 -32.76
N LEU A 74 -10.76 -20.99 -31.55
CA LEU A 74 -9.40 -21.41 -31.23
C LEU A 74 -9.49 -22.79 -30.60
N GLN A 75 -8.90 -23.79 -31.26
CA GLN A 75 -8.92 -25.17 -30.79
C GLN A 75 -7.49 -25.64 -30.58
N SER A 76 -7.17 -26.08 -29.36
CA SER A 76 -5.94 -26.82 -29.08
C SER A 76 -6.27 -28.23 -28.61
N SER A 77 -5.61 -29.21 -29.23
CA SER A 77 -5.71 -30.63 -28.88
C SER A 77 -4.40 -31.11 -28.31
N TYR A 78 -4.44 -31.78 -27.16
CA TYR A 78 -3.28 -32.39 -26.54
C TYR A 78 -3.40 -33.92 -26.63
N GLU A 79 -2.42 -34.58 -27.26
CA GLU A 79 -2.24 -36.03 -27.18
C GLU A 79 -1.11 -36.35 -26.21
N GLN A 80 -1.41 -37.15 -25.20
CA GLN A 80 -0.40 -37.71 -24.30
C GLN A 80 0.15 -39.00 -24.93
N LEU A 81 1.16 -38.87 -25.80
CA LEU A 81 1.96 -40.01 -26.24
C LEU A 81 2.98 -40.35 -25.16
N LEU A 82 3.11 -41.63 -24.82
CA LEU A 82 3.96 -42.17 -23.74
C LEU A 82 5.40 -41.60 -23.78
N GLY A 83 5.68 -40.62 -22.92
CA GLY A 83 6.99 -39.97 -22.72
C GLY A 83 6.88 -38.73 -21.81
N PRO A 84 7.96 -38.28 -21.14
CA PRO A 84 7.89 -37.31 -20.03
C PRO A 84 7.71 -35.83 -20.45
N PHE A 85 7.39 -35.53 -21.72
CA PHE A 85 7.14 -34.16 -22.19
C PHE A 85 5.96 -34.13 -23.18
N PRO A 86 4.94 -33.27 -22.98
CA PRO A 86 3.90 -33.08 -23.99
C PRO A 86 4.49 -32.38 -25.21
N GLY A 87 4.35 -32.99 -26.39
CA GLY A 87 4.58 -32.32 -27.66
C GLY A 87 3.53 -31.24 -27.88
N ILE A 88 3.95 -30.00 -28.13
CA ILE A 88 3.04 -28.90 -28.47
C ILE A 88 2.59 -29.11 -29.92
N VAL A 89 1.29 -29.33 -30.12
CA VAL A 89 0.68 -29.21 -31.45
C VAL A 89 0.37 -27.73 -31.67
N GLU A 90 0.77 -27.18 -32.82
CA GLU A 90 0.50 -25.78 -33.15
C GLU A 90 -1.02 -25.49 -33.17
N PRO A 91 -1.47 -24.36 -32.62
CA PRO A 91 -2.89 -24.03 -32.58
C PRO A 91 -3.44 -23.79 -33.99
N GLU A 92 -4.62 -24.35 -34.27
CA GLU A 92 -5.34 -24.09 -35.52
C GLU A 92 -6.33 -22.94 -35.35
N PHE A 93 -6.37 -22.04 -36.33
CA PHE A 93 -7.22 -20.85 -36.30
C PHE A 93 -8.37 -21.00 -37.28
N TYR A 94 -9.59 -20.70 -36.83
CA TYR A 94 -10.80 -20.74 -37.64
C TYR A 94 -11.55 -19.41 -37.55
N LEU A 95 -11.94 -18.86 -38.71
CA LEU A 95 -12.83 -17.71 -38.83
C LEU A 95 -14.10 -18.16 -39.57
N ASN A 96 -15.27 -18.03 -38.92
CA ASN A 96 -16.56 -18.41 -39.50
C ASN A 96 -16.56 -19.84 -40.09
N GLY A 97 -15.95 -20.78 -39.36
CA GLY A 97 -15.88 -22.20 -39.73
C GLY A 97 -14.84 -22.56 -40.80
N LYS A 98 -14.06 -21.60 -41.31
CA LYS A 98 -12.95 -21.87 -42.26
C LYS A 98 -11.59 -21.71 -41.57
N ARG A 99 -10.72 -22.70 -41.77
CA ARG A 99 -9.33 -22.66 -41.31
C ARG A 99 -8.58 -21.54 -42.02
N ILE A 100 -7.83 -20.74 -41.27
CA ILE A 100 -6.95 -19.69 -41.81
C ILE A 100 -5.48 -20.08 -41.58
N GLU A 101 -4.65 -19.93 -42.61
CA GLU A 101 -3.20 -20.17 -42.54
C GLU A 101 -2.46 -18.87 -42.15
N GLN A 102 -1.41 -18.97 -41.34
CA GLN A 102 -0.58 -17.85 -40.94
C GLN A 102 0.46 -17.53 -42.02
N GLU A 103 0.45 -16.32 -42.59
CA GLU A 103 1.59 -15.79 -43.35
C GLU A 103 2.48 -14.92 -42.42
N ASN A 104 3.72 -15.39 -42.21
CA ASN A 104 4.89 -14.74 -41.59
C ASN A 104 4.95 -14.54 -40.03
N PRO A 105 6.02 -15.02 -39.35
CA PRO A 105 6.10 -15.13 -37.88
C PRO A 105 6.71 -13.88 -37.21
N GLY A 106 6.07 -12.72 -37.40
CA GLY A 106 6.59 -11.43 -36.93
C GLY A 106 5.65 -10.69 -35.98
N GLY A 107 5.22 -11.31 -34.88
CA GLY A 107 4.44 -10.58 -33.86
C GLY A 107 3.77 -11.47 -32.82
N VAL A 108 4.16 -11.28 -31.56
CA VAL A 108 3.47 -11.72 -30.33
C VAL A 108 3.41 -13.24 -30.11
N VAL A 109 4.49 -13.78 -29.52
CA VAL A 109 4.47 -15.10 -28.87
C VAL A 109 3.81 -14.98 -27.50
N VAL A 110 2.66 -15.63 -27.32
CA VAL A 110 2.06 -15.88 -26.01
C VAL A 110 2.84 -17.01 -25.35
N ASN A 111 3.83 -16.69 -24.51
CA ASN A 111 4.62 -17.69 -23.80
C ASN A 111 3.84 -18.24 -22.58
N CYS A 112 2.92 -19.17 -22.82
CA CYS A 112 2.28 -19.96 -21.77
C CYS A 112 3.15 -21.12 -21.24
N ALA A 113 4.28 -21.42 -21.90
CA ALA A 113 5.16 -22.53 -21.53
C ALA A 113 6.08 -22.20 -20.33
N GLY A 114 6.46 -20.92 -20.16
CA GLY A 114 7.31 -20.48 -19.04
C GLY A 114 6.65 -20.60 -17.66
N ALA A 115 5.32 -20.42 -17.58
CA ALA A 115 4.56 -20.47 -16.32
C ALA A 115 4.42 -21.90 -15.76
N TRP A 116 4.43 -22.92 -16.63
CA TRP A 116 4.28 -24.32 -16.22
C TRP A 116 5.60 -24.97 -15.77
N LYS A 117 6.74 -24.58 -16.37
CA LYS A 117 8.07 -25.07 -15.96
C LYS A 117 8.42 -24.66 -14.52
N ALA A 118 8.05 -23.45 -14.11
CA ALA A 118 8.25 -22.95 -12.75
C ALA A 118 7.38 -23.66 -11.69
N PHE A 119 6.29 -24.32 -12.10
CA PHE A 119 5.40 -25.08 -11.22
C PHE A 119 5.89 -26.53 -11.06
N ALA A 120 6.37 -27.16 -12.13
CA ALA A 120 6.88 -28.53 -12.11
C ALA A 120 8.16 -28.67 -11.26
N ASP A 121 9.09 -27.71 -11.36
CA ASP A 121 10.37 -27.73 -10.63
C ASP A 121 10.20 -27.58 -9.10
N ARG A 122 9.01 -27.18 -8.61
CA ARG A 122 8.71 -27.00 -7.17
C ARG A 122 8.13 -28.24 -6.48
N SER A 123 7.84 -29.33 -7.21
CA SER A 123 7.04 -30.45 -6.69
C SER A 123 7.77 -31.78 -6.49
N SER A 124 9.08 -31.84 -6.73
CA SER A 124 9.88 -33.05 -6.48
C SER A 124 10.48 -33.08 -5.06
N GLY A 125 9.69 -33.51 -4.08
CA GLY A 125 10.14 -33.82 -2.71
C GLY A 125 9.32 -34.98 -2.14
N THR A 126 9.98 -36.10 -1.91
CA THR A 126 9.48 -37.47 -1.61
C THR A 126 8.51 -37.62 -0.43
N TYR A 127 7.46 -38.45 -0.58
CA TYR A 127 6.84 -39.16 0.56
C TYR A 127 6.18 -40.51 0.18
N ASP A 128 6.32 -41.46 1.12
CA ASP A 128 6.13 -42.91 1.07
C ASP A 128 4.67 -43.36 1.31
N ARG A 129 4.30 -44.57 0.86
CA ARG A 129 2.91 -45.11 0.87
C ARG A 129 2.78 -46.31 1.81
N ASP A 130 1.76 -46.32 2.67
CA ASP A 130 0.99 -47.56 2.90
C ASP A 130 -0.40 -47.40 3.56
N ARG A 131 -1.32 -48.26 3.08
CA ARG A 131 -2.63 -48.74 3.61
C ARG A 131 -3.99 -48.07 3.27
N GLN A 132 -4.90 -48.97 2.85
CA GLN A 132 -6.27 -48.85 2.32
C GLN A 132 -7.38 -48.96 3.40
N SER A 133 -8.61 -48.48 3.12
CA SER A 133 -9.78 -49.35 2.80
C SER A 133 -11.16 -48.62 2.81
N SER A 134 -11.91 -48.91 1.72
CA SER A 134 -13.37 -48.93 1.42
C SER A 134 -14.45 -48.36 2.37
N LYS A 135 -15.43 -47.64 1.78
CA LYS A 135 -16.86 -48.05 1.70
C LYS A 135 -17.69 -47.17 0.73
N THR A 136 -18.70 -47.81 0.13
CA THR A 136 -19.57 -47.42 -0.99
C THR A 136 -20.73 -46.46 -0.66
N HIS A 137 -21.09 -45.55 -1.59
CA HIS A 137 -22.44 -44.99 -1.74
C HIS A 137 -22.80 -44.75 -3.22
N GLN A 138 -24.07 -45.03 -3.56
CA GLN A 138 -24.69 -44.89 -4.88
C GLN A 138 -24.76 -43.43 -5.34
N SER A 139 -24.40 -43.14 -6.60
CA SER A 139 -24.57 -41.83 -7.23
C SER A 139 -25.81 -41.80 -8.14
N ALA A 140 -26.61 -40.75 -8.02
CA ALA A 140 -27.55 -40.31 -9.04
C ALA A 140 -26.80 -39.42 -10.04
N SER A 141 -26.93 -39.67 -11.34
CA SER A 141 -26.21 -38.91 -12.38
C SER A 141 -26.86 -37.54 -12.62
N LEU A 142 -26.14 -36.47 -12.31
CA LEU A 142 -26.38 -35.13 -12.85
C LEU A 142 -25.41 -34.93 -14.02
N SER A 143 -25.93 -34.88 -15.26
CA SER A 143 -25.14 -34.91 -16.50
C SER A 143 -24.63 -33.54 -16.98
N SER A 144 -24.86 -32.45 -16.24
CA SER A 144 -24.35 -31.12 -16.61
C SER A 144 -24.50 -30.11 -15.47
N LEU A 145 -23.43 -29.34 -15.19
CA LEU A 145 -23.45 -28.17 -14.32
C LEU A 145 -23.24 -26.92 -15.18
N HIS A 146 -24.21 -26.00 -15.19
CA HIS A 146 -24.10 -24.71 -15.86
C HIS A 146 -23.74 -23.62 -14.86
N ILE A 147 -22.66 -22.89 -15.11
CA ILE A 147 -22.23 -21.76 -14.27
C ILE A 147 -22.18 -20.52 -15.15
N ASN A 148 -23.05 -19.55 -14.85
CA ASN A 148 -23.11 -18.28 -15.56
C ASN A 148 -22.31 -17.22 -14.78
N PHE A 149 -21.33 -16.59 -15.43
CA PHE A 149 -20.71 -15.38 -14.91
C PHE A 149 -21.22 -14.17 -15.70
N ARG A 150 -21.57 -13.09 -15.00
CA ARG A 150 -21.88 -11.80 -15.61
C ARG A 150 -20.69 -10.87 -15.39
N ILE A 151 -20.01 -10.50 -16.47
CA ILE A 151 -18.97 -9.47 -16.46
C ILE A 151 -19.63 -8.16 -16.93
N SER A 152 -19.82 -7.20 -16.03
CA SER A 152 -20.19 -5.83 -16.43
C SER A 152 -18.93 -5.07 -16.83
N LEU A 153 -18.74 -4.87 -18.13
CA LEU A 153 -17.83 -3.84 -18.63
C LEU A 153 -18.54 -2.49 -18.55
N ARG A 154 -17.99 -1.54 -17.79
CA ARG A 154 -18.47 -0.16 -17.80
C ARG A 154 -18.12 0.49 -19.15
N PRO A 155 -19.00 1.34 -19.70
CA PRO A 155 -18.70 2.04 -20.94
C PRO A 155 -17.42 2.85 -20.77
N THR A 156 -16.52 2.68 -21.72
CA THR A 156 -15.23 3.34 -21.84
C THR A 156 -15.43 4.82 -22.19
N SER A 157 -15.84 5.61 -21.21
CA SER A 157 -15.51 7.04 -21.17
C SER A 157 -14.11 7.30 -20.60
N GLN A 158 -13.33 6.24 -20.32
CA GLN A 158 -11.94 6.31 -19.81
C GLN A 158 -10.86 5.90 -20.83
N LEU A 159 -11.21 5.70 -22.10
CA LEU A 159 -10.23 5.51 -23.18
C LEU A 159 -9.92 6.85 -23.88
N PHE A 160 -9.57 7.86 -23.07
CA PHE A 160 -8.73 9.00 -23.46
C PHE A 160 -7.39 8.94 -22.71
N ALA A 161 -6.90 7.74 -22.39
CA ALA A 161 -5.54 7.51 -21.89
C ALA A 161 -4.63 7.00 -23.00
N THR A 162 -4.52 7.75 -24.10
CA THR A 162 -3.39 7.70 -25.05
C THR A 162 -3.09 9.10 -25.57
N MET A 163 -2.90 10.03 -24.64
CA MET A 163 -1.72 10.89 -24.53
C MET A 163 -1.73 11.30 -23.05
N ALA A 164 -0.93 10.65 -22.20
CA ALA A 164 -0.57 11.30 -20.95
C ALA A 164 -0.03 12.67 -21.36
N SER A 165 -0.71 13.73 -20.93
CA SER A 165 -0.27 15.10 -21.12
C SER A 165 1.24 15.15 -20.90
N SER A 166 1.98 15.61 -21.90
CA SER A 166 3.43 15.78 -21.88
C SER A 166 3.87 16.92 -20.94
N SER A 167 3.06 17.24 -19.93
CA SER A 167 3.25 18.34 -19.01
C SER A 167 3.19 17.86 -17.56
N PRO A 168 4.10 18.35 -16.70
CA PRO A 168 4.15 17.97 -15.30
C PRO A 168 2.86 18.34 -14.56
N ILE A 169 2.53 17.58 -13.51
CA ILE A 169 1.43 17.87 -12.58
C ILE A 169 1.75 19.19 -11.87
N LYS A 170 0.90 20.20 -12.06
CA LYS A 170 1.09 21.50 -11.42
C LYS A 170 0.64 21.48 -9.96
N VAL A 171 1.55 21.76 -9.05
CA VAL A 171 1.35 21.65 -7.60
C VAL A 171 1.16 23.02 -6.97
N GLY A 172 0.07 23.16 -6.21
CA GLY A 172 -0.11 24.23 -5.24
C GLY A 172 0.25 23.74 -3.83
N PHE A 173 1.03 24.50 -3.07
CA PHE A 173 1.51 24.06 -1.75
C PHE A 173 0.93 24.92 -0.62
N VAL A 174 0.13 24.33 0.26
CA VAL A 174 -0.44 24.97 1.45
C VAL A 174 0.40 24.64 2.69
N GLY A 175 0.94 25.66 3.34
CA GLY A 175 1.74 25.51 4.57
C GLY A 175 3.26 25.45 4.35
N LEU A 176 3.74 25.75 3.14
CA LEU A 176 5.18 25.80 2.86
C LEU A 176 5.81 27.08 3.42
N SER A 177 6.47 26.96 4.58
CA SER A 177 7.19 28.06 5.22
C SER A 177 8.58 28.30 4.59
N SER A 178 9.04 29.55 4.61
CA SER A 178 10.39 29.91 4.16
C SER A 178 11.48 29.60 5.20
N THR A 179 11.14 29.53 6.49
CA THR A 179 12.14 29.55 7.57
C THR A 179 12.43 28.17 8.17
N ALA A 180 11.39 27.42 8.53
CA ALA A 180 11.53 26.17 9.28
C ALA A 180 10.27 25.30 9.18
N GLY A 181 10.40 24.04 9.59
CA GLY A 181 9.30 23.10 9.74
C GLY A 181 9.30 22.02 8.67
N TRP A 182 8.54 20.96 8.96
CA TRP A 182 8.50 19.71 8.21
C TRP A 182 8.33 19.90 6.69
N ALA A 183 7.42 20.79 6.28
CA ALA A 183 7.20 21.07 4.86
C ALA A 183 8.46 21.60 4.15
N SER A 184 9.23 22.47 4.82
CA SER A 184 10.43 23.10 4.26
C SER A 184 11.68 22.21 4.33
N GLU A 185 11.71 21.29 5.31
CA GLU A 185 12.85 20.42 5.61
C GLU A 185 12.78 19.07 4.88
N ALA A 186 11.57 18.55 4.64
CA ALA A 186 11.37 17.22 4.06
C ALA A 186 10.50 17.25 2.79
N LEU A 187 9.33 17.89 2.84
CA LEU A 187 8.31 17.72 1.79
C LEU A 187 8.61 18.44 0.50
N ALA A 188 8.87 19.74 0.58
CA ALA A 188 9.25 20.52 -0.60
C ALA A 188 10.59 20.03 -1.19
N PRO A 189 11.65 19.75 -0.42
CA PRO A 189 12.85 19.13 -0.96
C PRO A 189 12.57 17.78 -1.65
N GLY A 190 11.70 16.94 -1.07
CA GLY A 190 11.30 15.66 -1.63
C GLY A 190 10.56 15.79 -2.97
N LEU A 191 9.65 16.76 -3.07
CA LEU A 191 8.91 17.08 -4.30
C LEU A 191 9.82 17.69 -5.39
N LEU A 192 10.73 18.59 -5.00
CA LEU A 192 11.56 19.39 -5.91
C LEU A 192 12.86 18.69 -6.35
N GLN A 193 12.97 17.38 -6.10
CA GLN A 193 14.12 16.61 -6.54
C GLN A 193 14.29 16.70 -8.08
N PRO A 194 15.53 16.75 -8.59
CA PRO A 194 15.79 16.83 -10.03
C PRO A 194 15.10 15.71 -10.83
N SER A 195 15.03 14.49 -10.28
CA SER A 195 14.38 13.32 -10.89
C SER A 195 12.86 13.45 -11.03
N LEU A 196 12.23 14.43 -10.39
CA LEU A 196 10.78 14.64 -10.38
C LEU A 196 10.32 15.85 -11.18
N ARG A 197 11.24 16.66 -11.73
CA ARG A 197 10.90 17.90 -12.46
C ARG A 197 10.06 17.68 -13.72
N GLU A 198 10.20 16.51 -14.35
CA GLU A 198 9.36 16.14 -15.50
C GLU A 198 7.95 15.67 -15.09
N LYS A 199 7.76 15.38 -13.80
CA LYS A 199 6.50 14.85 -13.24
C LYS A 199 5.71 15.89 -12.46
N PHE A 200 6.39 16.82 -11.81
CA PHE A 200 5.78 17.85 -10.97
C PHE A 200 6.37 19.22 -11.24
N ASP A 201 5.50 20.22 -11.17
CA ASP A 201 5.85 21.62 -11.33
C ASP A 201 5.21 22.44 -10.20
N LEU A 202 6.01 23.10 -9.36
CA LEU A 202 5.48 23.90 -8.26
C LEU A 202 5.03 25.25 -8.83
N VAL A 203 3.73 25.55 -8.79
CA VAL A 203 3.18 26.77 -9.43
C VAL A 203 2.62 27.80 -8.47
N ALA A 204 2.25 27.37 -7.26
CA ALA A 204 1.60 28.23 -6.28
C ALA A 204 1.98 27.86 -4.85
N ILE A 205 2.06 28.86 -3.97
CA ILE A 205 2.23 28.67 -2.53
C ILE A 205 1.12 29.44 -1.80
N SER A 206 0.57 28.82 -0.76
CA SER A 206 -0.38 29.43 0.16
C SER A 206 0.10 29.34 1.60
N THR A 207 0.16 30.47 2.31
CA THR A 207 0.45 30.52 3.74
C THR A 207 -0.57 31.39 4.50
N THR A 208 -0.39 31.58 5.81
CA THR A 208 -1.36 32.30 6.64
C THR A 208 -1.29 33.82 6.52
N SER A 209 -0.18 34.39 6.05
CA SER A 209 0.02 35.84 5.95
C SER A 209 0.73 36.24 4.67
N GLU A 210 0.46 37.46 4.21
CA GLU A 210 1.10 38.05 3.03
C GLU A 210 2.64 38.03 3.15
N ALA A 211 3.16 38.41 4.32
CA ALA A 211 4.60 38.40 4.58
C ALA A 211 5.20 36.99 4.46
N SER A 212 4.52 35.97 5.01
CA SER A 212 4.99 34.59 4.97
C SER A 212 4.97 34.01 3.55
N VAL A 213 3.91 34.26 2.77
CA VAL A 213 3.84 33.73 1.39
C VAL A 213 4.86 34.43 0.50
N LYS A 214 5.06 35.74 0.67
CA LYS A 214 6.10 36.49 -0.07
C LYS A 214 7.49 35.89 0.17
N ALA A 215 7.86 35.67 1.43
CA ALA A 215 9.15 35.06 1.77
C ALA A 215 9.29 33.62 1.24
N SER A 216 8.19 32.86 1.22
CA SER A 216 8.19 31.47 0.72
C SER A 216 8.32 31.43 -0.81
N VAL A 217 7.57 32.27 -1.51
CA VAL A 217 7.70 32.44 -2.97
C VAL A 217 9.12 32.85 -3.35
N GLU A 218 9.71 33.81 -2.64
CA GLU A 218 11.10 34.24 -2.86
C GLU A 218 12.09 33.08 -2.72
N LYS A 219 11.95 32.27 -1.66
CA LYS A 219 12.82 31.10 -1.42
C LYS A 219 12.70 30.02 -2.49
N TYR A 220 11.48 29.71 -2.94
CA TYR A 220 11.22 28.54 -3.78
C TYR A 220 11.18 28.84 -5.29
N THR A 221 11.04 30.10 -5.70
CA THR A 221 11.08 30.52 -7.12
C THR A 221 12.34 30.04 -7.86
N PRO A 222 13.56 30.12 -7.30
CA PRO A 222 14.76 29.61 -7.99
C PRO A 222 14.72 28.10 -8.25
N ALA A 223 14.13 27.32 -7.34
CA ALA A 223 14.03 25.87 -7.47
C ALA A 223 12.94 25.45 -8.48
N ALA A 224 11.85 26.22 -8.56
CA ALA A 224 10.79 26.03 -9.55
C ALA A 224 11.21 26.48 -10.96
N GLY A 225 12.09 27.49 -11.07
CA GLY A 225 12.60 27.99 -12.35
C GLY A 225 11.65 28.98 -13.06
N HIS A 226 10.54 29.36 -12.45
CA HIS A 226 9.61 30.38 -12.93
C HIS A 226 8.90 31.09 -11.75
N PRO A 227 8.26 32.25 -11.97
CA PRO A 227 7.52 32.94 -10.92
C PRO A 227 6.41 32.07 -10.32
N LEU A 228 6.33 32.01 -9.00
CA LEU A 228 5.28 31.31 -8.25
C LEU A 228 4.13 32.26 -7.90
N LYS A 229 2.89 31.77 -7.98
CA LYS A 229 1.72 32.51 -7.51
C LYS A 229 1.65 32.48 -5.98
N ALA A 230 1.33 33.64 -5.40
CA ALA A 230 1.25 33.83 -3.95
C ALA A 230 -0.21 33.93 -3.48
N TYR A 231 -0.62 33.02 -2.60
CA TYR A 231 -1.92 33.05 -1.92
C TYR A 231 -1.74 33.18 -0.41
N PHE A 232 -2.68 33.82 0.27
CA PHE A 232 -2.69 33.88 1.73
C PHE A 232 -4.09 33.94 2.31
N GLY A 233 -4.23 33.45 3.55
CA GLY A 233 -5.48 33.41 4.28
C GLY A 233 -6.40 32.28 3.81
N ASP A 234 -7.30 32.57 2.87
CA ASP A 234 -8.29 31.59 2.41
C ASP A 234 -7.72 30.62 1.37
N VAL A 235 -7.61 29.36 1.76
CA VAL A 235 -7.16 28.23 0.92
C VAL A 235 -8.04 28.02 -0.31
N SER A 236 -9.31 28.45 -0.30
CA SER A 236 -10.17 28.31 -1.48
C SER A 236 -9.56 28.99 -2.71
N LYS A 237 -8.76 30.05 -2.53
CA LYS A 237 -8.09 30.77 -3.62
C LYS A 237 -7.10 29.88 -4.38
N ILE A 238 -6.22 29.16 -3.67
CA ILE A 238 -5.26 28.24 -4.32
C ILE A 238 -5.96 26.99 -4.85
N ALA A 239 -6.99 26.49 -4.16
CA ALA A 239 -7.76 25.34 -4.61
C ALA A 239 -8.52 25.63 -5.93
N SER A 240 -9.03 26.85 -6.09
CA SER A 240 -9.75 27.30 -7.29
C SER A 240 -8.85 27.73 -8.45
N ASP A 241 -7.52 27.75 -8.27
CA ASP A 241 -6.61 28.17 -9.33
C ASP A 241 -6.68 27.19 -10.53
N PRO A 242 -7.01 27.65 -11.75
CA PRO A 242 -7.05 26.80 -12.93
C PRO A 242 -5.67 26.24 -13.30
N ASP A 243 -4.57 26.84 -12.85
CA ASP A 243 -3.22 26.33 -13.07
C ASP A 243 -2.75 25.32 -12.02
N VAL A 244 -3.53 25.00 -10.99
CA VAL A 244 -3.15 24.00 -9.99
C VAL A 244 -3.88 22.69 -10.27
N ASP A 245 -3.17 21.59 -10.43
CA ASP A 245 -3.76 20.25 -10.63
C ASP A 245 -3.89 19.48 -9.30
N LEU A 246 -2.89 19.65 -8.43
CA LEU A 246 -2.77 18.99 -7.14
C LEU A 246 -2.46 19.99 -6.03
N VAL A 247 -3.08 19.84 -4.86
CA VAL A 247 -2.75 20.65 -3.67
C VAL A 247 -2.03 19.81 -2.61
N ALA A 248 -0.82 20.21 -2.22
CA ALA A 248 -0.10 19.65 -1.09
C ALA A 248 -0.49 20.37 0.21
N ILE A 249 -1.03 19.62 1.17
CA ILE A 249 -1.54 20.11 2.45
C ILE A 249 -0.56 19.71 3.56
N ALA A 250 0.27 20.66 4.00
CA ALA A 250 1.22 20.46 5.09
C ALA A 250 1.11 21.57 6.14
N VAL A 251 -0.03 21.61 6.81
CA VAL A 251 -0.29 22.51 7.95
C VAL A 251 -0.40 21.69 9.24
N LYS A 252 -0.79 22.30 10.36
CA LYS A 252 -1.10 21.53 11.57
C LYS A 252 -2.36 20.69 11.35
N ALA A 253 -2.35 19.44 11.81
CA ALA A 253 -3.43 18.47 11.58
C ALA A 253 -4.86 18.96 11.88
N PRO A 254 -5.13 19.79 12.91
CA PRO A 254 -6.48 20.33 13.15
C PRO A 254 -7.09 21.12 11.98
N TYR A 255 -6.28 21.59 11.03
CA TYR A 255 -6.74 22.31 9.85
C TYR A 255 -6.85 21.43 8.60
N HIS A 256 -6.41 20.17 8.66
CA HIS A 256 -6.34 19.27 7.51
C HIS A 256 -7.69 19.05 6.84
N LYS A 257 -8.71 18.68 7.62
CA LYS A 257 -10.04 18.36 7.09
C LYS A 257 -10.65 19.54 6.32
N ASP A 258 -10.71 20.72 6.93
CA ASP A 258 -11.36 21.89 6.32
C ASP A 258 -10.67 22.30 5.01
N ILE A 259 -9.35 22.20 4.96
CA ILE A 259 -8.55 22.48 3.76
C ILE A 259 -8.79 21.38 2.71
N ALA A 260 -8.70 20.11 3.10
CA ALA A 260 -8.87 18.97 2.19
C ALA A 260 -10.25 18.99 1.54
N LEU A 261 -11.32 19.28 2.29
CA LEU A 261 -12.67 19.35 1.75
C LEU A 261 -12.82 20.45 0.68
N LYS A 262 -12.19 21.62 0.87
CA LYS A 262 -12.17 22.70 -0.14
C LYS A 262 -11.42 22.28 -1.41
N VAL A 263 -10.30 21.59 -1.26
CA VAL A 263 -9.50 21.08 -2.38
C VAL A 263 -10.29 20.01 -3.16
N ILE A 264 -10.95 19.10 -2.44
CA ILE A 264 -11.80 18.05 -3.02
C ILE A 264 -13.02 18.66 -3.73
N GLU A 265 -13.66 19.68 -3.15
CA GLU A 265 -14.77 20.41 -3.79
C GLU A 265 -14.34 21.07 -5.11
N ALA A 266 -13.11 21.60 -5.17
CA ALA A 266 -12.48 22.11 -6.38
C ALA A 266 -12.02 21.02 -7.37
N LYS A 267 -12.27 19.73 -7.05
CA LYS A 267 -11.92 18.55 -7.85
C LYS A 267 -10.42 18.44 -8.19
N LYS A 268 -9.57 18.85 -7.25
CA LYS A 268 -8.11 18.72 -7.36
C LYS A 268 -7.65 17.45 -6.65
N ASP A 269 -6.62 16.81 -7.20
CA ASP A 269 -5.89 15.79 -6.46
C ASP A 269 -5.22 16.44 -5.24
N PHE A 270 -4.88 15.65 -4.21
CA PHE A 270 -4.24 16.22 -3.03
C PHE A 270 -3.20 15.33 -2.38
N PHE A 271 -2.19 15.96 -1.82
CA PHE A 271 -1.33 15.36 -0.79
C PHE A 271 -1.78 15.88 0.58
N ILE A 272 -1.78 15.01 1.60
CA ILE A 272 -2.09 15.38 2.97
C ILE A 272 -1.13 14.72 3.95
N GLU A 273 -0.55 15.50 4.85
CA GLU A 273 0.33 14.93 5.87
C GLU A 273 -0.39 14.01 6.85
N TRP A 274 0.34 13.03 7.39
CA TRP A 274 -0.16 12.21 8.47
C TRP A 274 -0.04 12.95 9.83
N PRO A 275 -1.05 12.89 10.71
CA PRO A 275 -2.36 12.28 10.53
C PRO A 275 -3.27 13.10 9.61
N ALA A 276 -4.00 12.40 8.71
CA ALA A 276 -4.82 13.04 7.68
C ALA A 276 -6.03 13.80 8.25
N GLY A 277 -6.55 13.40 9.40
CA GLY A 277 -7.52 14.16 10.19
C GLY A 277 -7.20 14.04 11.68
N SER A 278 -7.76 14.93 12.51
CA SER A 278 -7.58 14.89 13.97
C SER A 278 -8.33 13.73 14.63
N SER A 279 -9.19 13.04 13.89
CA SER A 279 -9.84 11.81 14.32
C SER A 279 -10.06 10.86 13.15
N THR A 280 -10.40 9.61 13.48
CA THR A 280 -10.82 8.61 12.50
C THR A 280 -12.05 9.07 11.73
N LYS A 281 -13.02 9.65 12.42
CA LYS A 281 -14.23 10.22 11.79
C LYS A 281 -13.88 11.31 10.77
N GLU A 282 -13.00 12.24 11.12
CA GLU A 282 -12.59 13.28 10.17
C GLU A 282 -11.85 12.69 8.96
N THR A 283 -10.99 11.69 9.19
CA THR A 283 -10.27 11.01 8.12
C THR A 283 -11.24 10.25 7.19
N GLU A 284 -12.27 9.62 7.75
CA GLU A 284 -13.35 8.96 7.00
C GLU A 284 -14.18 9.95 6.17
N GLU A 285 -14.48 11.13 6.70
CA GLU A 285 -15.19 12.19 5.99
C GLU A 285 -14.36 12.71 4.80
N ILE A 286 -13.05 12.90 4.97
CA ILE A 286 -12.14 13.27 3.86
C ILE A 286 -12.13 12.16 2.80
N ALA A 287 -11.98 10.90 3.23
CA ALA A 287 -11.95 9.76 2.31
C ALA A 287 -13.25 9.61 1.51
N GLU A 288 -14.40 9.77 2.17
CA GLU A 288 -15.71 9.70 1.50
C GLU A 288 -15.88 10.84 0.49
N ALA A 289 -15.50 12.06 0.86
CA ALA A 289 -15.54 13.19 -0.05
C ALA A 289 -14.63 12.96 -1.27
N ALA A 290 -13.41 12.45 -1.05
CA ALA A 290 -12.45 12.15 -2.12
C ALA A 290 -13.00 11.08 -3.08
N ARG A 291 -13.54 9.98 -2.55
CA ARG A 291 -14.18 8.93 -3.36
C ARG A 291 -15.36 9.46 -4.17
N LYS A 292 -16.21 10.28 -3.56
CA LYS A 292 -17.39 10.85 -4.22
C LYS A 292 -17.02 11.76 -5.40
N GLN A 293 -15.94 12.51 -5.31
CA GLN A 293 -15.46 13.38 -6.40
C GLN A 293 -14.51 12.67 -7.37
N GLY A 294 -14.03 11.47 -7.05
CA GLY A 294 -13.09 10.72 -7.88
C GLY A 294 -11.70 11.36 -7.94
N VAL A 295 -11.31 12.12 -6.92
CA VAL A 295 -9.97 12.73 -6.83
C VAL A 295 -8.99 11.76 -6.18
N ARG A 296 -7.72 11.82 -6.59
CA ARG A 296 -6.65 10.99 -6.02
C ARG A 296 -6.04 11.67 -4.81
N SER A 297 -5.54 10.85 -3.89
CA SER A 297 -4.91 11.29 -2.65
C SER A 297 -3.56 10.62 -2.45
N LEU A 298 -2.58 11.37 -1.96
CA LEU A 298 -1.33 10.86 -1.39
C LEU A 298 -1.29 11.25 0.10
N VAL A 299 -0.94 10.31 0.97
CA VAL A 299 -0.79 10.56 2.41
C VAL A 299 0.69 10.53 2.79
N GLY A 300 1.12 11.43 3.67
CA GLY A 300 2.46 11.48 4.26
C GLY A 300 2.78 10.29 5.17
N LEU A 301 2.84 9.08 4.61
CA LEU A 301 3.26 7.83 5.26
C LEU A 301 4.53 7.31 4.55
N GLN A 302 5.54 8.17 4.50
CA GLN A 302 6.79 7.98 3.77
C GLN A 302 7.64 6.80 4.29
N GLY A 303 7.34 6.26 5.47
CA GLY A 303 7.96 5.03 6.02
C GLY A 303 7.89 3.85 5.05
N ARG A 304 6.82 3.78 4.25
CA ARG A 304 6.61 2.75 3.22
C ARG A 304 7.65 2.77 2.10
N HIS A 305 8.34 3.90 1.91
CA HIS A 305 9.31 4.13 0.83
C HIS A 305 10.73 4.36 1.37
N ALA A 306 10.99 4.03 2.63
CA ALA A 306 12.35 4.04 3.15
C ALA A 306 13.16 2.92 2.48
N VAL A 307 14.39 3.23 2.04
CA VAL A 307 15.24 2.29 1.29
C VAL A 307 15.48 1.00 2.07
N VAL A 308 15.77 1.10 3.37
CA VAL A 308 15.88 -0.09 4.24
C VAL A 308 14.59 -0.93 4.29
N ILE A 309 13.41 -0.31 4.20
CA ILE A 309 12.12 -1.01 4.26
C ILE A 309 11.85 -1.76 2.95
N ASP A 310 12.19 -1.16 1.81
CA ASP A 310 12.18 -1.87 0.53
C ASP A 310 13.12 -3.06 0.54
N LYS A 311 14.31 -2.91 1.14
CA LYS A 311 15.27 -4.02 1.28
C LYS A 311 14.75 -5.14 2.18
N VAL A 312 14.10 -4.81 3.30
CA VAL A 312 13.45 -5.80 4.18
C VAL A 312 12.41 -6.60 3.41
N LYS A 313 11.56 -5.93 2.62
CA LYS A 313 10.54 -6.60 1.80
C LYS A 313 11.16 -7.49 0.73
N GLU A 314 12.25 -7.05 0.09
CA GLU A 314 13.01 -7.86 -0.86
C GLU A 314 13.55 -9.15 -0.20
N LEU A 315 14.15 -9.02 0.99
CA LEU A 315 14.68 -10.16 1.73
C LEU A 315 13.57 -11.14 2.13
N ILE A 316 12.43 -10.66 2.64
CA ILE A 316 11.27 -11.51 2.94
C ILE A 316 10.77 -12.21 1.67
N ALA A 317 10.59 -11.46 0.58
CA ALA A 317 10.07 -11.99 -0.69
C ALA A 317 11.02 -13.02 -1.34
N SER A 318 12.33 -12.91 -1.10
CA SER A 318 13.32 -13.90 -1.56
C SER A 318 13.15 -15.27 -0.91
N GLY A 319 12.46 -15.35 0.24
CA GLY A 319 12.31 -16.57 1.02
C GLY A 319 13.52 -16.95 1.86
N ILE A 320 14.56 -16.10 1.92
CA ILE A 320 15.83 -16.41 2.61
C ILE A 320 15.69 -16.68 4.11
N ILE A 321 14.62 -16.19 4.74
CA ILE A 321 14.28 -16.46 6.15
C ILE A 321 13.14 -17.47 6.34
N GLY A 322 12.64 -18.09 5.26
CA GLY A 322 11.49 -19.00 5.33
C GLY A 322 10.17 -18.27 5.66
N THR A 323 9.20 -18.99 6.23
CA THR A 323 7.91 -18.41 6.63
C THR A 323 8.10 -17.51 7.85
N VAL A 324 7.71 -16.25 7.78
CA VAL A 324 7.73 -15.35 8.95
C VAL A 324 6.73 -15.85 10.01
N ARG A 325 7.18 -16.01 11.25
CA ARG A 325 6.38 -16.51 12.38
C ARG A 325 6.12 -15.44 13.43
N SER A 326 7.10 -14.58 13.70
CA SER A 326 6.97 -13.53 14.71
C SER A 326 7.71 -12.25 14.35
N THR A 327 7.31 -11.17 14.99
CA THR A 327 8.03 -9.90 14.94
C THR A 327 8.04 -9.21 16.29
N ASN A 328 9.18 -8.62 16.64
CA ASN A 328 9.38 -7.86 17.87
C ASN A 328 9.85 -6.45 17.54
N VAL A 329 9.21 -5.44 18.12
CA VAL A 329 9.62 -4.04 17.99
C VAL A 329 9.84 -3.44 19.36
N LEU A 330 11.00 -2.80 19.52
CA LEU A 330 11.29 -1.88 20.60
C LEU A 330 11.62 -0.53 19.99
N ALA A 331 10.78 0.47 20.27
CA ALA A 331 10.98 1.82 19.78
C ALA A 331 10.85 2.85 20.91
N HIS A 332 11.56 3.95 20.74
CA HIS A 332 11.68 4.97 21.76
C HIS A 332 11.93 6.35 21.15
N VAL A 333 11.21 7.38 21.64
CA VAL A 333 11.61 8.78 21.44
C VAL A 333 12.41 9.28 22.65
N PRO A 334 13.72 9.53 22.51
CA PRO A 334 14.56 10.03 23.60
C PRO A 334 14.10 11.39 24.11
N ARG A 335 14.25 11.63 25.42
CA ARG A 335 13.94 12.93 26.03
C ARG A 335 14.78 14.06 25.43
N ASP A 336 15.98 13.74 24.96
CA ASP A 336 16.92 14.64 24.30
C ASP A 336 16.36 15.23 22.99
N ALA A 337 15.34 14.60 22.40
CA ALA A 337 14.66 15.14 21.23
C ALA A 337 13.79 16.37 21.56
N ASN A 338 13.41 16.55 22.83
CA ASN A 338 12.50 17.61 23.30
C ASN A 338 11.16 17.68 22.55
N ASN A 339 10.72 16.59 21.92
CA ASN A 339 9.54 16.57 21.08
C ASN A 339 8.34 15.87 21.74
N HIS A 340 8.55 15.09 22.81
CA HIS A 340 7.51 14.35 23.51
C HIS A 340 7.85 14.25 25.00
N ALA A 341 6.85 13.95 25.81
CA ALA A 341 6.97 13.84 27.27
C ALA A 341 8.25 13.08 27.67
N PRO A 342 9.05 13.62 28.61
CA PRO A 342 8.73 14.69 29.55
C PRO A 342 8.98 16.12 29.06
N TYR A 343 9.44 16.34 27.82
CA TYR A 343 9.74 17.67 27.30
C TYR A 343 8.98 17.99 26.02
N SER A 344 8.64 19.25 25.81
CA SER A 344 8.12 19.72 24.52
C SER A 344 8.69 21.08 24.19
N LYS A 345 9.13 21.25 22.95
CA LYS A 345 9.43 22.56 22.38
C LYS A 345 8.19 23.46 22.36
N GLU A 346 8.37 24.76 22.57
CA GLU A 346 7.29 25.76 22.54
C GLU A 346 6.48 25.70 21.24
N SER A 347 7.18 25.59 20.09
CA SER A 347 6.57 25.48 18.75
C SER A 347 5.66 24.25 18.58
N ASN A 348 5.88 23.20 19.39
CA ASN A 348 5.20 21.91 19.30
C ASN A 348 4.14 21.67 20.38
N THR A 349 3.88 22.64 21.27
CA THR A 349 2.90 22.52 22.37
C THR A 349 1.50 22.07 21.94
N TYR A 350 1.11 22.31 20.69
CA TYR A 350 -0.18 21.86 20.16
C TYR A 350 -0.37 20.32 20.19
N ILE A 351 0.71 19.53 20.14
CA ILE A 351 0.60 18.05 20.20
C ILE A 351 0.29 17.53 21.62
N LEU A 352 0.34 18.41 22.63
CA LEU A 352 0.08 18.02 24.01
C LEU A 352 -1.42 17.97 24.31
N GLU A 353 -2.22 18.70 23.56
CA GLU A 353 -3.68 18.72 23.70
C GLU A 353 -4.31 17.55 22.93
N LYS A 354 -4.97 16.64 23.65
CA LYS A 354 -5.60 15.44 23.07
C LYS A 354 -6.58 15.78 21.94
N LYS A 355 -7.29 16.90 22.06
CA LYS A 355 -8.31 17.35 21.08
C LYS A 355 -7.73 17.60 19.68
N ASN A 356 -6.43 17.85 19.57
CA ASN A 356 -5.79 18.14 18.29
C ASN A 356 -5.53 16.87 17.46
N GLY A 357 -5.72 15.68 18.04
CA GLY A 357 -5.58 14.42 17.31
C GLY A 357 -4.14 14.04 16.95
N VAL A 358 -3.17 14.75 17.51
CA VAL A 358 -1.73 14.59 17.29
C VAL A 358 -1.09 14.32 18.65
N ASN A 359 -0.42 13.19 18.79
CA ASN A 359 0.28 12.75 19.99
C ASN A 359 1.27 11.63 19.63
N ILE A 360 1.99 11.10 20.62
CA ILE A 360 2.98 10.04 20.38
C ILE A 360 2.38 8.79 19.72
N LEU A 361 1.17 8.37 20.12
CA LEU A 361 0.49 7.18 19.57
C LEU A 361 0.10 7.40 18.10
N THR A 362 -0.46 8.55 17.79
CA THR A 362 -0.91 8.86 16.44
C THR A 362 0.25 9.16 15.51
N VAL A 363 1.31 9.84 15.97
CA VAL A 363 2.44 10.24 15.12
C VAL A 363 3.54 9.18 15.12
N ALA A 364 4.26 9.03 16.23
CA ALA A 364 5.46 8.20 16.25
C ALA A 364 5.13 6.70 16.13
N VAL A 365 4.26 6.23 17.02
CA VAL A 365 3.79 4.84 17.00
C VAL A 365 3.01 4.56 15.72
N GLY A 366 2.16 5.50 15.28
CA GLY A 366 1.44 5.42 14.02
C GLY A 366 2.35 5.15 12.81
N HIS A 367 3.32 6.03 12.54
CA HIS A 367 4.24 5.82 11.40
C HIS A 367 4.97 4.46 11.45
N GLN A 368 5.36 3.99 12.63
CA GLN A 368 6.02 2.70 12.78
C GLN A 368 5.06 1.52 12.58
N LEU A 369 3.82 1.62 13.09
CA LEU A 369 2.79 0.61 12.85
C LEU A 369 2.38 0.56 11.38
N ASP A 370 2.32 1.69 10.69
CA ASP A 370 2.09 1.73 9.24
C ASP A 370 3.21 1.01 8.49
N THR A 371 4.47 1.29 8.86
CA THR A 371 5.63 0.61 8.28
C THR A 371 5.58 -0.90 8.54
N LEU A 372 5.24 -1.32 9.77
CA LEU A 372 5.10 -2.73 10.13
C LEU A 372 4.01 -3.42 9.30
N THR A 373 2.82 -2.83 9.24
CA THR A 373 1.68 -3.40 8.51
C THR A 373 1.88 -3.38 7.00
N HIS A 374 2.63 -2.41 6.48
CA HIS A 374 3.07 -2.37 5.09
C HIS A 374 4.01 -3.54 4.73
N VAL A 375 4.88 -3.95 5.65
CA VAL A 375 5.84 -5.04 5.44
C VAL A 375 5.21 -6.42 5.69
N LEU A 376 4.47 -6.57 6.80
CA LEU A 376 4.05 -7.87 7.33
C LEU A 376 2.55 -8.15 7.24
N GLY A 377 1.76 -7.16 6.81
CA GLY A 377 0.31 -7.22 6.72
C GLY A 377 -0.44 -6.64 7.91
N GLU A 378 -1.73 -6.39 7.71
CA GLU A 378 -2.62 -5.78 8.70
C GLU A 378 -2.85 -6.67 9.94
N PHE A 379 -3.18 -6.06 11.07
CA PHE A 379 -3.63 -6.80 12.26
C PHE A 379 -4.96 -7.53 12.00
N ALA A 380 -5.06 -8.78 12.43
CA ALA A 380 -6.31 -9.52 12.57
C ALA A 380 -6.92 -9.30 13.96
N SER A 381 -6.08 -9.27 15.00
CA SER A 381 -6.51 -8.91 16.36
C SER A 381 -5.33 -8.39 17.18
N LEU A 382 -5.61 -7.58 18.20
CA LEU A 382 -4.59 -7.07 19.13
C LEU A 382 -5.12 -6.93 20.55
N THR A 383 -4.19 -6.96 21.51
CA THR A 383 -4.36 -6.47 22.88
C THR A 383 -3.31 -5.38 23.13
N ALA A 384 -3.70 -4.29 23.80
CA ALA A 384 -2.81 -3.23 24.19
C ALA A 384 -2.89 -2.92 25.68
N THR A 385 -1.77 -2.45 26.23
CA THR A 385 -1.68 -1.79 27.54
C THR A 385 -0.94 -0.48 27.31
N ASP A 386 -1.41 0.59 27.92
CA ASP A 386 -0.73 1.88 27.88
C ASP A 386 -0.50 2.46 29.28
N ALA A 387 0.39 3.44 29.36
CA ALA A 387 0.70 4.13 30.60
C ALA A 387 1.07 5.59 30.35
N LYS A 388 0.82 6.41 31.37
CA LYS A 388 1.26 7.81 31.47
C LYS A 388 2.26 7.93 32.61
N PHE A 389 3.53 7.72 32.32
CA PHE A 389 4.59 7.84 33.32
C PHE A 389 5.06 9.29 33.50
N TYR A 390 4.77 10.17 32.55
CA TYR A 390 5.09 11.60 32.62
C TYR A 390 3.83 12.46 32.69
N PRO A 391 3.21 12.61 33.87
CA PRO A 391 1.98 13.39 34.03
C PRO A 391 2.17 14.89 33.78
N THR A 392 3.42 15.38 33.83
CA THR A 392 3.77 16.78 33.57
C THR A 392 4.82 16.86 32.48
N VAL A 393 4.55 17.67 31.46
CA VAL A 393 5.50 17.99 30.38
C VAL A 393 6.11 19.35 30.66
N THR A 394 7.45 19.43 30.64
CA THR A 394 8.19 20.69 30.77
C THR A 394 8.37 21.32 29.41
N ILE A 395 8.02 22.59 29.28
CA ILE A 395 8.16 23.32 28.03
C ILE A 395 9.57 23.92 27.94
N VAL A 396 10.24 23.66 26.82
CA VAL A 396 11.55 24.22 26.49
C VAL A 396 11.42 25.12 25.27
N THR A 397 12.31 26.09 25.14
CA THR A 397 12.46 26.86 23.89
C THR A 397 12.87 25.91 22.76
N ASP A 398 12.77 26.35 21.50
CA ASP A 398 13.11 25.51 20.35
C ASP A 398 14.60 25.10 20.32
N ASP A 399 15.47 25.88 20.96
CA ASP A 399 16.90 25.57 21.21
C ASP A 399 17.14 24.76 22.52
N GLY A 400 16.08 24.29 23.18
CA GLY A 400 16.15 23.34 24.30
C GLY A 400 16.38 23.97 25.69
N LYS A 401 16.26 25.30 25.84
CA LYS A 401 16.43 25.96 27.14
C LYS A 401 15.14 25.89 27.97
N PRO A 402 15.23 25.76 29.31
CA PRO A 402 14.05 25.76 30.16
C PRO A 402 13.26 27.07 30.07
N THR A 403 11.94 26.99 29.90
CA THR A 403 11.05 28.17 29.94
C THR A 403 10.42 28.41 31.31
N GLY A 404 10.50 27.42 32.21
CA GLY A 404 9.75 27.39 33.47
C GLY A 404 8.26 27.04 33.34
N LYS A 405 7.73 26.95 32.10
CA LYS A 405 6.34 26.55 31.85
C LYS A 405 6.20 25.04 31.86
N THR A 406 5.03 24.56 32.28
CA THR A 406 4.67 23.14 32.26
C THR A 406 3.28 22.95 31.69
N PHE A 407 2.97 21.72 31.31
CA PHE A 407 1.68 21.30 30.79
C PHE A 407 1.28 19.95 31.42
N GLU A 408 0.02 19.81 31.82
CA GLU A 408 -0.51 18.53 32.33
C GLU A 408 -0.76 17.57 31.16
N ALA A 409 -0.04 16.46 31.12
CA ALA A 409 -0.10 15.52 30.01
C ALA A 409 -1.51 14.94 29.82
N GLN A 410 -2.10 15.14 28.63
CA GLN A 410 -3.43 14.63 28.31
C GLN A 410 -3.41 13.26 27.61
N CYS A 411 -2.25 12.85 27.07
CA CYS A 411 -2.07 11.60 26.33
C CYS A 411 -1.14 10.64 27.10
N ASN A 412 -1.26 9.34 26.83
CA ASN A 412 -0.34 8.32 27.34
C ASN A 412 1.00 8.37 26.59
N ASP A 413 2.06 7.87 27.21
CA ASP A 413 3.45 8.00 26.73
C ASP A 413 4.19 6.66 26.54
N HIS A 414 3.56 5.55 26.98
CA HIS A 414 4.08 4.20 26.79
C HIS A 414 2.98 3.27 26.30
N PHE A 415 3.34 2.35 25.40
CA PHE A 415 2.42 1.41 24.76
C PHE A 415 3.07 0.04 24.62
N ALA A 416 2.39 -1.00 25.10
CA ALA A 416 2.69 -2.39 24.82
C ALA A 416 1.54 -2.96 23.99
N ILE A 417 1.81 -3.41 22.77
CA ILE A 417 0.82 -3.89 21.81
C ILE A 417 1.23 -5.30 21.37
N THR A 418 0.33 -6.26 21.51
CA THR A 418 0.55 -7.65 21.06
C THR A 418 -0.62 -8.11 20.22
N GLY A 419 -0.40 -8.95 19.21
CA GLY A 419 -1.49 -9.36 18.34
C GLY A 419 -1.09 -10.31 17.24
N PHE A 420 -2.08 -10.81 16.51
CA PHE A 420 -1.86 -11.58 15.29
C PHE A 420 -2.11 -10.70 14.07
N LEU A 421 -1.21 -10.75 13.11
CA LEU A 421 -1.43 -10.21 11.77
C LEU A 421 -2.33 -11.16 10.96
N LYS A 422 -3.00 -10.65 9.93
CA LYS A 422 -3.82 -11.45 9.00
C LYS A 422 -3.02 -12.50 8.24
N THR A 423 -1.70 -12.31 8.17
CA THR A 423 -0.73 -13.26 7.62
C THR A 423 -0.40 -14.42 8.57
N GLY A 424 -0.88 -14.38 9.82
CA GLY A 424 -0.60 -15.37 10.87
C GLY A 424 0.63 -15.06 11.72
N VAL A 425 1.38 -13.99 11.40
CA VAL A 425 2.55 -13.54 12.17
C VAL A 425 2.11 -13.04 13.56
N LEU A 426 2.79 -13.49 14.61
CA LEU A 426 2.61 -12.97 15.97
C LEU A 426 3.45 -11.70 16.14
N ALA A 427 2.80 -10.57 16.40
CA ALA A 427 3.43 -9.28 16.59
C ALA A 427 3.49 -8.88 18.07
N ASN A 428 4.63 -8.33 18.48
CA ASN A 428 4.87 -7.72 19.77
C ASN A 428 5.58 -6.38 19.57
N VAL A 429 4.96 -5.29 20.01
CA VAL A 429 5.42 -3.92 19.76
C VAL A 429 5.43 -3.17 21.09
N PHE A 430 6.58 -2.64 21.46
CA PHE A 430 6.76 -1.84 22.67
C PHE A 430 7.31 -0.45 22.34
N TRP A 431 6.54 0.57 22.68
CA TRP A 431 6.87 1.97 22.50
C TRP A 431 6.96 2.70 23.82
N ARG A 432 7.94 3.59 23.93
CA ARG A 432 8.18 4.43 25.11
C ARG A 432 8.68 5.81 24.71
N THR A 433 8.60 6.77 25.63
CA THR A 433 9.25 8.08 25.49
C THR A 433 10.06 8.40 26.73
N GLY A 434 10.94 9.41 26.63
CA GLY A 434 11.41 10.12 27.82
C GLY A 434 12.66 9.57 28.50
N TYR A 435 13.28 8.53 27.95
CA TYR A 435 14.55 8.01 28.47
C TYR A 435 15.68 8.81 27.83
N ALA A 436 16.79 8.94 28.55
CA ALA A 436 17.98 9.59 28.05
C ALA A 436 18.63 8.76 26.93
N LEU A 437 19.22 9.44 25.95
CA LEU A 437 20.29 8.85 25.16
C LEU A 437 21.41 8.37 26.10
N LYS A 438 21.81 7.13 25.93
CA LYS A 438 22.95 6.52 26.63
C LYS A 438 23.63 5.54 25.69
N GLU A 439 24.95 5.48 25.79
CA GLU A 439 25.74 4.44 25.13
C GLU A 439 25.15 3.04 25.44
N GLY A 440 25.02 2.20 24.41
CA GLY A 440 24.43 0.87 24.50
C GLY A 440 22.89 0.82 24.55
N ARG A 441 22.19 1.96 24.52
CA ARG A 441 20.72 1.98 24.42
C ARG A 441 20.29 2.22 22.97
N HIS A 442 19.72 1.21 22.34
CA HIS A 442 19.06 1.36 21.05
C HIS A 442 17.73 2.14 21.20
N GLN A 443 17.50 3.11 20.32
CA GLN A 443 16.21 3.81 20.22
C GLN A 443 15.23 3.05 19.35
N PHE A 444 15.75 2.20 18.47
CA PHE A 444 14.96 1.36 17.60
C PHE A 444 15.62 -0.01 17.47
N VAL A 445 14.82 -1.06 17.67
CA VAL A 445 15.14 -2.43 17.29
C VAL A 445 13.86 -3.02 16.71
N TRP A 446 13.94 -3.59 15.51
CA TRP A 446 12.86 -4.34 14.89
C TRP A 446 13.38 -5.67 14.37
N GLU A 447 12.90 -6.75 14.96
CA GLU A 447 13.23 -8.12 14.58
C GLU A 447 12.05 -8.76 13.86
N ILE A 448 12.36 -9.48 12.78
CA ILE A 448 11.42 -10.24 11.95
C ILE A 448 12.00 -11.64 11.84
N ASP A 449 11.34 -12.60 12.49
CA ASP A 449 11.80 -13.98 12.60
C ASP A 449 11.00 -14.88 11.68
N GLY A 450 11.71 -15.56 10.78
CA GLY A 450 11.18 -16.67 10.01
C GLY A 450 11.82 -17.99 10.42
N GLU A 451 11.32 -19.08 9.84
CA GLU A 451 11.75 -20.45 10.15
C GLU A 451 13.24 -20.70 9.90
N GLU A 452 13.81 -20.02 8.91
CA GLU A 452 15.17 -20.25 8.42
C GLU A 452 16.12 -19.08 8.71
N GLY A 453 15.65 -18.02 9.35
CA GLY A 453 16.48 -16.88 9.68
C GLY A 453 15.74 -15.67 10.26
N THR A 454 16.52 -14.63 10.54
CA THR A 454 16.05 -13.39 11.16
C THR A 454 16.58 -12.18 10.42
N ILE A 455 15.70 -11.21 10.21
CA ILE A 455 16.05 -9.85 9.81
C ILE A 455 15.96 -8.95 11.03
N ARG A 456 16.95 -8.09 11.24
CA ARG A 456 16.97 -7.13 12.35
C ARG A 456 17.35 -5.74 11.85
N LEU A 457 16.54 -4.75 12.19
CA LEU A 457 16.86 -3.33 12.05
C LEU A 457 17.22 -2.79 13.43
N GLU A 458 18.27 -1.98 13.54
CA GLU A 458 18.57 -1.28 14.79
C GLU A 458 19.17 0.11 14.58
N SER A 459 18.91 1.01 15.54
CA SER A 459 19.51 2.34 15.57
C SER A 459 19.59 2.85 17.00
N ASP A 460 20.73 3.47 17.34
CA ASP A 460 20.95 4.24 18.56
C ASP A 460 20.79 5.75 18.35
N HIS A 461 20.65 6.20 17.10
CA HIS A 461 20.43 7.58 16.72
C HIS A 461 19.16 8.18 17.32
N LEU A 462 19.20 9.49 17.59
CA LEU A 462 18.11 10.28 18.18
C LEU A 462 16.77 10.13 17.43
N LEU A 463 16.83 10.02 16.10
CA LEU A 463 15.67 9.87 15.20
C LEU A 463 15.52 8.44 14.66
N GLY A 464 16.24 7.47 15.23
CA GLY A 464 16.31 6.09 14.74
C GLY A 464 15.00 5.32 14.74
N ALA A 465 14.01 5.76 15.53
CA ALA A 465 12.68 5.16 15.58
C ALA A 465 11.82 5.48 14.33
N TRP A 466 12.33 6.28 13.39
CA TRP A 466 11.69 6.59 12.11
C TRP A 466 12.61 6.21 10.96
N PRO A 467 12.49 4.98 10.41
CA PRO A 467 13.38 4.49 9.36
C PRO A 467 13.44 5.35 8.09
N SER A 468 12.38 6.09 7.78
CA SER A 468 12.38 7.04 6.66
C SER A 468 13.12 8.34 6.97
N ILE A 469 13.32 8.72 8.24
CA ILE A 469 14.02 9.95 8.62
C ILE A 469 15.50 9.68 8.81
N PHE A 470 15.80 8.64 9.59
CA PHE A 470 17.14 8.16 9.81
C PHE A 470 17.17 6.67 9.53
N GLU A 471 18.03 6.26 8.61
CA GLU A 471 18.10 4.88 8.19
C GLU A 471 18.80 4.02 9.24
N PRO A 472 18.13 3.01 9.82
CA PRO A 472 18.74 2.07 10.76
C PRO A 472 19.70 1.11 10.05
N ASP A 473 20.62 0.55 10.82
CA ASP A 473 21.43 -0.58 10.37
C ASP A 473 20.54 -1.80 10.14
N LEU A 474 20.76 -2.51 9.03
CA LEU A 474 20.05 -3.73 8.66
C LEU A 474 20.96 -4.94 8.81
N TYR A 475 20.45 -6.01 9.42
CA TYR A 475 21.15 -7.27 9.60
C TYR A 475 20.30 -8.43 9.09
N LEU A 476 20.94 -9.39 8.42
CA LEU A 476 20.38 -10.69 8.06
C LEU A 476 21.21 -11.78 8.75
N ASN A 477 20.58 -12.58 9.61
CA ASN A 477 21.25 -13.63 10.39
C ASN A 477 22.51 -13.12 11.11
N GLY A 478 22.41 -11.91 11.69
CA GLY A 478 23.50 -11.24 12.41
C GLY A 478 24.58 -10.60 11.52
N LYS A 479 24.50 -10.73 10.20
CA LYS A 479 25.43 -10.08 9.27
C LYS A 479 24.84 -8.77 8.76
N LYS A 480 25.62 -7.69 8.83
CA LYS A 480 25.20 -6.38 8.31
C LYS A 480 24.96 -6.47 6.80
N VAL A 481 23.85 -5.90 6.35
CA VAL A 481 23.45 -5.80 4.95
C VAL A 481 23.75 -4.40 4.48
N GLU A 482 24.60 -4.28 3.46
CA GLU A 482 24.94 -3.00 2.84
C GLU A 482 23.97 -2.69 1.69
N PHE A 483 23.71 -1.40 1.46
CA PHE A 483 22.90 -0.90 0.35
C PHE A 483 23.62 0.26 -0.33
N GLU A 484 23.54 0.32 -1.67
CA GLU A 484 24.37 1.22 -2.49
C GLU A 484 24.09 2.70 -2.27
N THR A 485 22.85 3.06 -1.94
CA THR A 485 22.44 4.44 -1.68
C THR A 485 21.70 4.50 -0.36
N PRO A 486 22.28 5.13 0.69
CA PRO A 486 21.57 5.28 1.95
C PRO A 486 20.35 6.19 1.75
N GLY A 487 19.22 5.75 2.29
CA GLY A 487 17.98 6.48 2.33
C GLY A 487 18.05 7.69 3.27
N ASN A 488 17.13 8.62 3.05
CA ASN A 488 16.82 9.69 4.00
C ASN A 488 15.37 10.15 3.78
N VAL A 489 14.94 11.14 4.56
CA VAL A 489 13.57 11.65 4.49
C VAL A 489 13.21 12.21 3.11
N VAL A 490 14.13 12.95 2.49
CA VAL A 490 13.91 13.56 1.18
C VAL A 490 13.73 12.48 0.11
N VAL A 491 14.58 11.45 0.13
CA VAL A 491 14.51 10.28 -0.77
C VAL A 491 13.17 9.56 -0.60
N SER A 492 12.79 9.24 0.64
CA SER A 492 11.55 8.51 0.95
C SER A 492 10.31 9.28 0.51
N VAL A 493 10.29 10.59 0.77
CA VAL A 493 9.18 11.47 0.32
C VAL A 493 9.13 11.57 -1.20
N GLY A 494 10.29 11.74 -1.87
CA GLY A 494 10.33 11.79 -3.34
C GLY A 494 9.89 10.50 -4.01
N ALA A 495 10.22 9.34 -3.43
CA ALA A 495 9.73 8.05 -3.90
C ALA A 495 8.20 7.94 -3.82
N ALA A 496 7.58 8.43 -2.73
CA ALA A 496 6.13 8.50 -2.61
C ALA A 496 5.48 9.38 -3.70
N TRP A 497 6.05 10.55 -3.95
CA TRP A 497 5.61 11.44 -5.04
C TRP A 497 5.75 10.79 -6.41
N LYS A 498 6.87 10.10 -6.65
CA LYS A 498 7.13 9.40 -7.91
C LYS A 498 6.04 8.35 -8.19
N GLU A 499 5.75 7.49 -7.22
CA GLU A 499 4.72 6.45 -7.38
C GLU A 499 3.32 7.04 -7.59
N PHE A 500 2.99 8.13 -6.89
CA PHE A 500 1.74 8.85 -7.11
C PHE A 500 1.61 9.35 -8.57
N ALA A 501 2.66 10.00 -9.09
CA ALA A 501 2.68 10.49 -10.46
C ALA A 501 2.60 9.36 -11.50
N ASP A 502 3.29 8.24 -11.25
CA ASP A 502 3.27 7.08 -12.15
C ASP A 502 1.89 6.38 -12.17
N GLY A 503 1.01 6.65 -11.19
CA GLY A 503 -0.29 6.00 -11.06
C GLY A 503 -0.18 4.48 -10.84
N LYS A 504 1.02 4.01 -10.50
CA LYS A 504 1.43 2.62 -10.33
C LYS A 504 2.27 2.56 -9.06
N GLY A 505 1.91 1.72 -8.10
CA GLY A 505 2.65 1.59 -6.84
C GLY A 505 1.77 1.29 -5.64
N ILE A 506 2.38 1.27 -4.46
CA ILE A 506 1.74 1.03 -3.15
C ILE A 506 1.94 2.28 -2.25
N TYR A 507 1.87 3.47 -2.85
CA TYR A 507 1.85 4.72 -2.09
C TYR A 507 0.60 4.78 -1.20
N ALA A 508 0.72 5.46 -0.06
CA ALA A 508 -0.38 5.56 0.88
C ALA A 508 -1.48 6.50 0.39
N THR A 509 -2.72 6.02 0.43
CA THR A 509 -3.92 6.80 0.08
C THR A 509 -4.70 7.21 1.33
N ILE A 510 -5.70 8.09 1.17
CA ILE A 510 -6.59 8.46 2.27
C ILE A 510 -7.36 7.26 2.84
N ASP A 511 -7.65 6.24 2.01
CA ASP A 511 -8.27 5.00 2.45
C ASP A 511 -7.33 4.18 3.35
N ASP A 512 -6.02 4.22 3.08
CA ASP A 512 -5.03 3.60 3.95
C ASP A 512 -4.90 4.37 5.27
N ALA A 513 -4.97 5.69 5.24
CA ALA A 513 -5.03 6.51 6.45
C ALA A 513 -6.26 6.18 7.32
N VAL A 514 -7.42 5.88 6.71
CA VAL A 514 -8.62 5.42 7.45
C VAL A 514 -8.36 4.08 8.14
N LYS A 515 -7.81 3.08 7.42
CA LYS A 515 -7.46 1.78 8.01
C LYS A 515 -6.49 1.95 9.17
N HIS A 516 -5.48 2.79 8.98
CA HIS A 516 -4.45 3.05 9.97
C HIS A 516 -4.98 3.79 11.21
N ARG A 517 -5.88 4.76 11.03
CA ARG A 517 -6.62 5.40 12.12
C ARG A 517 -7.46 4.41 12.93
N ARG A 518 -8.15 3.47 12.27
CA ARG A 518 -8.91 2.41 12.96
C ARG A 518 -8.03 1.48 13.78
N LEU A 519 -6.81 1.20 13.31
CA LEU A 519 -5.81 0.45 14.09
C LEU A 519 -5.45 1.21 15.39
N ILE A 520 -5.21 2.51 15.31
CA ILE A 520 -4.93 3.35 16.49
C ILE A 520 -6.11 3.37 17.45
N ASP A 521 -7.34 3.56 16.96
CA ASP A 521 -8.53 3.53 17.82
C ASP A 521 -8.71 2.17 18.51
N ALA A 522 -8.37 1.07 17.83
CA ALA A 522 -8.41 -0.28 18.41
C ALA A 522 -7.38 -0.46 19.53
N ILE A 523 -6.20 0.16 19.43
CA ILE A 523 -5.18 0.18 20.48
C ILE A 523 -5.72 0.92 21.71
N GLU A 524 -6.25 2.13 21.53
CA GLU A 524 -6.84 2.92 22.63
C GLU A 524 -8.02 2.17 23.27
N LEU A 525 -8.89 1.57 22.47
CA LEU A 525 -10.02 0.77 22.95
C LEU A 525 -9.56 -0.44 23.76
N SER A 526 -8.56 -1.17 23.27
CA SER A 526 -8.02 -2.35 23.93
C SER A 526 -7.37 -2.00 25.28
N ALA A 527 -6.55 -0.94 25.32
CA ALA A 527 -5.91 -0.48 26.54
C ALA A 527 -6.92 0.01 27.58
N LYS A 528 -7.96 0.73 27.13
CA LYS A 528 -9.04 1.21 28.01
C LYS A 528 -9.88 0.08 28.59
N GLU A 529 -10.24 -0.90 27.77
CA GLU A 529 -11.19 -1.97 28.16
C GLU A 529 -10.50 -3.23 28.69
N GLY A 530 -9.17 -3.33 28.58
CA GLY A 530 -8.40 -4.48 29.05
C GLY A 530 -8.71 -5.77 28.29
N ARG A 531 -9.13 -5.68 27.02
CA ARG A 531 -9.53 -6.84 26.21
C ARG A 531 -8.95 -6.80 24.80
N ARG A 532 -8.95 -7.97 24.16
CA ARG A 532 -8.59 -8.11 22.74
C ARG A 532 -9.62 -7.42 21.84
N VAL A 533 -9.13 -6.74 20.80
CA VAL A 533 -9.92 -6.17 19.69
C VAL A 533 -9.60 -6.96 18.42
N THR A 534 -10.61 -7.24 17.60
CA THR A 534 -10.50 -8.01 16.34
C THR A 534 -11.05 -7.15 15.20
N PHE A 535 -10.43 -7.24 14.02
CA PHE A 535 -10.72 -6.40 12.85
C PHE A 535 -11.54 -7.09 11.77
#